data_AF-A0A355GEV6-F1
#
_entry.id   AF-A0A355GEV6-F1
#
_cell.length_a   1.000
_cell.length_b   1.000
_cell.length_c   1.000
_cell.angle_alpha   90.00
_cell.angle_beta   90.00
_cell.angle_gamma   90.00
#
_symmetry.space_group_name_H-M   'P 1'
#
loop_
_entity.id
_entity.type
_entity.pdbx_description
1 polymer ?
#
loop_
_entity_poly.entity_id
_entity_poly.type
_entity_poly.pdbx_seq_one_letter_code
_entity_poly.pdbx_strand_id
1 'polypeptide(L)'
;MQARDGQAQIQVTGSVTDQLPASSVFASVQEASDFFEQGSLGYSASNRAGHFDGLELCCQDWKAEPLQVESITSSFFDDPDRFPPGTVEFDCALLMRGIPHEWHSRQDLCCPETLPT
;
A
#
# COMPACT_ATOMS: atom_id res chain seq x y z
N MET A 1 9.40 9.61 4.90
CA MET A 1 10.19 8.50 4.32
C MET A 1 10.68 8.92 2.96
N GLN A 2 11.91 8.56 2.60
CA GLN A 2 12.46 8.81 1.27
C GLN A 2 13.10 7.52 0.75
N ALA A 3 12.93 7.24 -0.54
CA ALA A 3 13.60 6.14 -1.22
C ALA A 3 15.12 6.37 -1.28
N ARG A 4 15.90 5.29 -1.39
CA ARG A 4 17.37 5.35 -1.38
C ARG A 4 17.96 6.12 -2.57
N ASP A 5 17.27 6.10 -3.70
CA ASP A 5 17.64 6.83 -4.92
C ASP A 5 17.18 8.30 -4.91
N GLY A 6 16.46 8.72 -3.88
CA GLY A 6 15.92 10.07 -3.73
C GLY A 6 14.77 10.40 -4.68
N GLN A 7 14.32 9.46 -5.53
CA GLN A 7 13.31 9.73 -6.55
C GLN A 7 11.87 9.71 -6.00
N ALA A 8 11.65 9.00 -4.90
CA ALA A 8 10.36 8.95 -4.23
C ALA A 8 10.45 9.46 -2.79
N GLN A 9 9.52 10.32 -2.40
CA GLN A 9 9.37 10.80 -1.03
C GLN A 9 7.90 10.81 -0.63
N ILE A 10 7.64 10.45 0.63
CA ILE A 10 6.33 10.50 1.25
C ILE A 10 6.48 11.09 2.66
N GLN A 11 5.62 12.04 3.01
CA GLN A 11 5.52 12.57 4.36
C GLN A 11 4.07 12.48 4.82
N VAL A 12 3.87 11.99 6.03
CA VAL A 12 2.56 11.92 6.68
C VAL A 12 2.72 12.44 8.10
N THR A 13 1.86 13.36 8.50
CA THR A 13 1.72 13.84 9.87
C THR A 13 0.27 13.62 10.28
N GLY A 14 0.07 13.03 11.45
CA GLY A 14 -1.24 12.65 11.92
C GLY A 14 -1.20 12.09 13.33
N SER A 15 -2.39 11.88 13.88
CA SER A 15 -2.63 11.32 15.20
C SER A 15 -3.58 10.13 15.13
N VAL A 16 -3.42 9.17 16.04
CA VAL A 16 -4.34 8.02 16.13
C VAL A 16 -5.73 8.52 16.48
N THR A 17 -6.74 7.97 15.82
CA THR A 17 -8.14 8.28 16.05
C THR A 17 -8.95 6.98 16.17
N ASP A 18 -10.26 7.09 16.38
CA ASP A 18 -11.15 5.94 16.52
C ASP A 18 -12.03 5.71 15.27
N GLN A 19 -11.99 6.63 14.30
CA GLN A 19 -12.91 6.65 13.15
C GLN A 19 -12.16 6.98 11.85
N LEU A 20 -12.65 6.44 10.73
CA LEU A 20 -12.23 6.86 9.40
C LEU A 20 -12.89 8.20 9.01
N PRO A 21 -12.33 8.95 8.05
CA PRO A 21 -13.02 10.07 7.44
C PRO A 21 -14.38 9.64 6.89
N ALA A 22 -15.41 10.46 7.07
CA ALA A 22 -16.75 10.17 6.54
C ALA A 22 -16.81 10.11 5.01
N SER A 23 -15.79 10.65 4.34
CA SER A 23 -15.60 10.57 2.88
C SER A 23 -14.90 9.28 2.43
N SER A 24 -14.42 8.44 3.35
CA SER A 24 -13.71 7.22 2.99
C SER A 24 -14.63 6.27 2.22
N VAL A 25 -14.05 5.55 1.25
CA VAL A 25 -14.74 4.47 0.53
C VAL A 25 -15.08 3.28 1.42
N PHE A 26 -14.41 3.13 2.57
CA PHE A 26 -14.71 2.11 3.56
C PHE A 26 -15.74 2.62 4.57
N ALA A 27 -16.76 1.81 4.86
CA ALA A 27 -17.79 2.15 5.83
C ALA A 27 -17.31 2.01 7.29
N SER A 28 -16.21 1.28 7.54
CA SER A 28 -15.65 1.12 8.88
C SER A 28 -14.16 0.79 8.87
N VAL A 29 -13.50 1.00 10.02
CA VAL A 29 -12.11 0.58 10.26
C VAL A 29 -11.96 -0.94 10.06
N GLN A 30 -12.94 -1.72 10.51
CA GLN A 30 -12.92 -3.17 10.37
C GLN A 30 -12.94 -3.57 8.89
N GLU A 31 -13.84 -2.99 8.09
CA GLU A 31 -13.91 -3.27 6.65
C GLU A 31 -12.60 -2.92 5.94
N ALA A 32 -12.01 -1.76 6.25
CA ALA A 32 -10.71 -1.39 5.69
C ALA A 32 -9.62 -2.38 6.12
N SER A 33 -9.60 -2.77 7.39
CA SER A 33 -8.66 -3.75 7.94
C SER A 33 -8.78 -5.10 7.23
N ASP A 34 -9.99 -5.63 7.07
CA ASP A 34 -10.28 -6.92 6.43
C ASP A 34 -9.91 -6.90 4.93
N PHE A 35 -10.12 -5.75 4.27
CA PHE A 35 -9.72 -5.56 2.87
C PHE A 35 -8.19 -5.64 2.71
N PHE A 36 -7.44 -4.93 3.55
CA PHE A 36 -5.97 -4.93 3.45
C PHE A 36 -5.34 -6.24 3.93
N GLU A 37 -5.96 -6.97 4.87
CA GLU A 37 -5.50 -8.29 5.30
C GLU A 37 -5.50 -9.31 4.15
N GLN A 38 -6.53 -9.26 3.30
CA GLN A 38 -6.63 -10.08 2.09
C GLN A 38 -5.55 -9.75 1.05
N GLY A 39 -4.94 -8.56 1.13
CA GLY A 39 -3.85 -8.11 0.27
C GLY A 39 -2.45 -8.48 0.78
N SER A 40 -2.34 -9.43 1.71
CA SER A 40 -1.07 -9.82 2.34
C SER A 40 -0.04 -10.43 1.38
N LEU A 41 -0.46 -10.98 0.25
CA LEU A 41 0.42 -11.50 -0.81
C LEU A 41 0.57 -10.49 -1.96
N GLY A 42 1.79 -10.02 -2.19
CA GLY A 42 2.14 -9.12 -3.28
C GLY A 42 3.15 -9.73 -4.26
N TYR A 43 3.14 -9.24 -5.49
CA TYR A 43 4.11 -9.59 -6.53
C TYR A 43 4.75 -8.32 -7.09
N SER A 44 6.08 -8.31 -7.18
CA SER A 44 6.84 -7.20 -7.77
C SER A 44 7.69 -7.67 -8.95
N ALA A 45 7.96 -6.77 -9.90
CA ALA A 45 8.83 -7.09 -11.03
C ALA A 45 10.23 -7.49 -10.55
N SER A 46 10.71 -8.63 -11.03
CA SER A 46 12.07 -9.10 -10.75
C SER A 46 13.07 -8.51 -11.77
N ASN A 47 14.35 -8.89 -11.65
CA ASN A 47 15.37 -8.58 -12.67
C ASN A 47 15.23 -9.41 -13.96
N ARG A 48 14.31 -10.38 -13.99
CA ARG A 48 14.02 -11.23 -15.15
C ARG A 48 12.71 -10.80 -15.78
N ALA A 49 12.75 -10.48 -17.07
CA ALA A 49 11.55 -10.13 -17.82
C ALA A 49 10.51 -11.27 -17.77
N GLY A 50 9.24 -10.92 -17.51
CA GLY A 50 8.15 -11.89 -17.40
C GLY A 50 8.10 -12.68 -16.09
N HIS A 51 8.99 -12.39 -15.13
CA HIS A 51 9.02 -13.00 -13.80
C HIS A 51 8.75 -11.97 -12.70
N PHE A 52 7.88 -12.34 -11.75
CA PHE A 52 7.53 -11.52 -10.61
C PHE A 52 7.82 -12.26 -9.31
N ASP A 53 8.57 -11.62 -8.43
CA ASP A 53 8.92 -12.15 -7.11
C ASP A 53 7.72 -12.00 -6.18
N GLY A 54 7.27 -13.12 -5.60
CA GLY A 54 6.16 -13.16 -4.65
C GLY A 54 6.64 -12.96 -3.22
N LEU A 55 5.94 -12.12 -2.47
CA LEU A 55 6.22 -11.86 -1.07
C LEU A 55 4.91 -11.79 -0.28
N GLU A 56 4.80 -12.59 0.77
CA GLU A 56 3.64 -12.61 1.66
C GLU A 56 3.99 -12.05 3.04
N LEU A 57 3.13 -11.17 3.53
CA LEU A 57 3.11 -10.67 4.90
C LEU A 57 2.26 -11.62 5.78
N CYS A 58 2.92 -12.48 6.54
CA CYS A 58 2.26 -13.35 7.51
C CYS A 58 2.13 -12.64 8.85
N CYS A 59 0.91 -12.36 9.27
CA CYS A 59 0.59 -11.63 10.48
C CYS A 59 -0.44 -12.41 11.31
N GLN A 60 -0.12 -12.81 12.55
CA GLN A 60 -1.06 -13.57 13.37
C GLN A 60 -2.15 -12.67 14.00
N ASP A 61 -1.76 -11.45 14.38
CA ASP A 61 -2.62 -10.49 15.06
C ASP A 61 -2.84 -9.26 14.16
N TRP A 62 -3.42 -9.47 12.97
CA TRP A 62 -3.70 -8.38 12.04
C TRP A 62 -4.61 -7.33 12.71
N LYS A 63 -4.11 -6.11 12.81
CA LYS A 63 -4.84 -5.00 13.43
C LYS A 63 -4.41 -3.66 12.85
N ALA A 64 -5.34 -2.97 12.21
CA ALA A 64 -5.17 -1.60 11.78
C ALA A 64 -5.86 -0.62 12.74
N GLU A 65 -5.21 0.53 12.99
CA GLU A 65 -5.79 1.67 13.70
C GLU A 65 -5.93 2.83 12.71
N PRO A 66 -7.05 3.57 12.69
CA PRO A 66 -7.19 4.70 11.78
C PRO A 66 -6.32 5.87 12.24
N LEU A 67 -5.83 6.64 11.28
CA LEU A 67 -5.02 7.83 11.52
C LEU A 67 -5.77 9.07 11.01
N GLN A 68 -5.98 10.04 11.90
CA GLN A 68 -6.40 11.38 11.52
C GLN A 68 -5.19 12.09 10.91
N VAL A 69 -5.23 12.28 9.59
CA VAL A 69 -4.12 12.93 8.87
C VAL A 69 -4.26 14.45 8.97
N GLU A 70 -3.20 15.10 9.42
CA GLU A 70 -3.07 16.56 9.47
C GLU A 70 -2.38 17.10 8.22
N SER A 71 -1.39 16.36 7.70
CA SER A 71 -0.77 16.62 6.40
C SER A 71 -0.26 15.35 5.74
N ILE A 72 -0.38 15.29 4.43
CA ILE A 72 0.20 14.24 3.60
C ILE A 72 0.78 14.86 2.33
N THR A 73 1.97 14.41 1.95
CA THR A 73 2.59 14.71 0.66
C THR A 73 3.24 13.46 0.09
N SER A 74 3.22 13.33 -1.23
CA SER A 74 3.81 12.22 -1.97
C SER A 74 4.33 12.73 -3.31
N SER A 75 5.63 12.61 -3.58
CA SER A 75 6.17 13.00 -4.89
C SER A 75 5.59 12.18 -6.05
N PHE A 76 4.98 11.04 -5.77
CA PHE A 76 4.36 10.19 -6.77
C PHE A 76 2.91 10.63 -7.08
N PHE A 77 2.10 10.86 -6.04
CA PHE A 77 0.68 11.21 -6.20
C PHE A 77 0.45 12.70 -6.43
N ASP A 78 1.38 13.55 -5.96
CA ASP A 78 1.30 15.01 -6.14
C ASP A 78 1.86 15.46 -7.51
N ASP A 79 2.32 14.53 -8.36
CA ASP A 79 2.83 14.83 -9.70
C ASP A 79 1.68 15.10 -10.69
N PRO A 80 1.47 16.35 -11.13
CA PRO A 80 0.34 16.72 -11.99
C PRO A 80 0.44 16.17 -13.42
N ASP A 81 1.64 15.82 -13.88
CA ASP A 81 1.83 15.22 -15.21
C ASP A 81 1.38 13.74 -15.20
N ARG A 82 1.37 13.11 -14.03
CA ARG A 82 0.95 11.72 -13.81
C ARG A 82 -0.49 11.63 -13.33
N PHE A 83 -0.87 12.52 -12.43
CA PHE A 83 -2.20 12.63 -11.85
C PHE A 83 -2.73 14.06 -12.05
N PRO A 84 -3.42 14.33 -13.17
CA PRO A 84 -4.03 15.63 -13.39
C PRO A 84 -4.97 16.03 -12.25
N PRO A 85 -5.16 17.34 -11.98
CA PRO A 85 -6.01 17.78 -10.88
C PRO A 85 -7.41 17.15 -10.90
N GLY A 86 -7.83 16.57 -9.77
CA GLY A 86 -9.12 15.90 -9.61
C GLY A 86 -9.17 14.44 -10.09
N THR A 87 -8.04 13.84 -10.49
CA THR A 87 -7.98 12.43 -10.90
C THR A 87 -7.63 11.47 -9.76
N VAL A 88 -7.14 12.01 -8.65
CA VAL A 88 -6.82 11.27 -7.43
C VAL A 88 -7.24 12.08 -6.22
N GLU A 89 -7.76 11.40 -5.21
CA GLU A 89 -8.10 11.97 -3.90
C GLU A 89 -7.55 11.06 -2.81
N PHE A 90 -7.09 11.67 -1.72
CA PHE A 90 -6.68 10.94 -0.53
C PHE A 90 -7.92 10.44 0.22
N ASP A 91 -7.98 9.13 0.46
CA ASP A 91 -9.13 8.48 1.10
C ASP A 91 -9.01 8.45 2.64
N CYS A 92 -8.07 7.65 3.14
CA CYS A 92 -7.82 7.48 4.56
C CYS A 92 -6.39 6.98 4.82
N ALA A 93 -5.98 6.93 6.09
CA ALA A 93 -4.73 6.33 6.51
C ALA A 93 -4.97 5.31 7.64
N LEU A 94 -4.27 4.18 7.55
CA LEU A 94 -4.26 3.12 8.55
C LEU A 94 -2.85 2.93 9.09
N LEU A 95 -2.75 2.74 10.39
CA LEU A 95 -1.52 2.51 11.13
C LEU A 95 -1.52 1.08 11.68
N MET A 96 -0.44 0.36 11.41
CA MET A 96 -0.14 -0.92 12.04
C MET A 96 1.17 -0.77 12.81
N ARG A 97 1.16 -1.05 14.12
CA ARG A 97 2.35 -0.87 14.98
C ARG A 97 2.44 -1.96 16.03
N GLY A 98 3.66 -2.45 16.25
CA GLY A 98 3.93 -3.42 17.33
C GLY A 98 3.32 -4.79 17.07
N ILE A 99 3.09 -5.14 15.81
CA ILE A 99 2.45 -6.39 15.42
C ILE A 99 3.52 -7.42 15.04
N PRO A 100 3.55 -8.61 15.68
CA PRO A 100 4.41 -9.70 15.26
C PRO A 100 4.08 -10.13 13.83
N HIS A 101 5.08 -10.09 12.96
CA HIS A 101 4.91 -10.44 11.55
C HIS A 101 6.16 -11.09 10.97
N GLU A 102 5.95 -11.86 9.92
CA GLU A 102 6.99 -12.52 9.14
C GLU A 102 6.79 -12.23 7.65
N TRP A 103 7.90 -12.19 6.91
CA TRP A 103 7.89 -12.05 5.47
C TRP A 103 8.32 -13.37 4.83
N HIS A 104 7.43 -13.98 4.04
CA HIS A 104 7.66 -15.27 3.42
C HIS A 104 7.76 -15.09 1.90
N SER A 105 8.87 -15.51 1.31
CA SER A 105 8.96 -15.60 -0.16
C SER A 105 7.96 -16.63 -0.67
N ARG A 106 7.28 -16.28 -1.77
CA ARG A 106 6.38 -17.18 -2.49
C ARG A 106 6.96 -17.52 -3.86
N GLN A 107 6.37 -18.52 -4.50
CA GLN A 107 6.79 -18.94 -5.84
C GLN A 107 6.62 -17.79 -6.83
N ASP A 108 7.60 -17.63 -7.71
CA ASP A 108 7.58 -16.68 -8.81
C ASP A 108 6.31 -16.83 -9.64
N LEU A 109 5.68 -15.70 -9.95
CA LEU A 109 4.66 -15.66 -10.98
C LEU A 109 5.35 -15.45 -12.32
N CYS A 110 5.23 -16.44 -13.21
CA CYS A 110 5.81 -16.40 -14.55
C CYS A 110 4.68 -16.25 -15.56
N CYS A 111 4.73 -15.21 -16.39
CA CYS A 111 3.92 -15.19 -17.60
C CYS A 111 4.62 -16.10 -18.63
N PRO A 112 3.91 -17.02 -19.31
CA PRO A 112 4.48 -17.64 -20.51
C PRO A 112 4.83 -16.53 -21.50
N GLU A 113 6.06 -16.55 -22.05
CA GLU A 113 6.46 -15.60 -23.10
C GLU A 113 5.39 -15.61 -24.18
N THR A 114 4.90 -14.42 -24.53
CA THR A 114 3.97 -14.23 -25.64
C THR A 114 4.60 -14.86 -26.89
N LEU A 115 4.04 -15.97 -27.36
CA LEU A 115 4.47 -16.59 -28.62
C LEU A 115 4.37 -15.52 -29.71
N PRO A 116 5.45 -15.23 -30.47
CA PRO A 116 5.35 -14.28 -31.57
C PRO A 116 4.38 -14.81 -32.62
N THR A 117 3.40 -13.96 -32.99
CA THR A 117 2.46 -14.17 -34.12
C THR A 117 3.17 -14.27 -35.46
#